data_AF-A0A933GWW0-F1
#
_entry.id   AF-A0A933GWW0-F1
#
_cell.length_a   1.000
_cell.length_b   1.000
_cell.length_c   1.000
_cell.angle_alpha   90.00
_cell.angle_beta   90.00
_cell.angle_gamma   90.00
#
_symmetry.space_group_name_H-M   'P 1'
#
loop_
_entity.id
_entity.type
_entity.pdbx_description
1 polymer ?
#
loop_
_entity_poly.entity_id
_entity_poly.type
_entity_poly.pdbx_seq_one_letter_code
_entity_poly.pdbx_strand_id
1 'polypeptide(L)'
;MDTSTRVSRLNACFTVLARGFLPYLRESMGPDLALPWQDLSPDLKALLANAIREDESHVLEVLDRIEELGGKPELSAGNFPFLDFYFNYVEADYLARIARGRLQADLASFEKAAAPLATDSKLGETVARIAAEKKAFVHRLEDWRAKRAAPAAAAPGTAVK
;
A
#
# COMPACT_ATOMS: atom_id res chain seq x y z
N MET A 1 23.28 15.30 -7.13
CA MET A 1 23.29 13.83 -7.02
C MET A 1 23.64 13.24 -8.38
N ASP A 2 24.51 12.23 -8.44
CA ASP A 2 24.83 11.55 -9.70
C ASP A 2 23.73 10.57 -10.12
N THR A 3 23.75 10.14 -11.39
CA THR A 3 22.74 9.25 -11.98
C THR A 3 22.68 7.88 -11.31
N SER A 4 23.81 7.30 -10.94
CA SER A 4 23.86 5.99 -10.26
C SER A 4 23.16 6.06 -8.90
N THR A 5 23.43 7.12 -8.14
CA THR A 5 22.74 7.36 -6.86
C THR A 5 21.24 7.55 -7.05
N ARG A 6 20.79 8.31 -8.07
CA ARG A 6 19.35 8.47 -8.37
C ARG A 6 18.68 7.14 -8.69
N VAL A 7 19.27 6.34 -9.58
CA VAL A 7 18.76 5.01 -9.95
C VAL A 7 18.69 4.10 -8.72
N SER A 8 19.72 4.09 -7.88
CA SER A 8 19.72 3.32 -6.63
C SER A 8 18.57 3.71 -5.70
N ARG A 9 18.26 5.01 -5.57
CA ARG A 9 17.14 5.50 -4.74
C ARG A 9 15.79 5.17 -5.35
N LEU A 10 15.65 5.25 -6.67
CA LEU A 10 14.43 4.81 -7.36
C LEU A 10 14.22 3.30 -7.22
N ASN A 11 15.27 2.48 -7.32
CA ASN A 11 15.19 1.04 -7.07
C ASN A 11 14.77 0.72 -5.61
N ALA A 12 15.20 1.54 -4.65
CA ALA A 12 14.72 1.42 -3.27
C ALA A 12 13.23 1.78 -3.15
N CYS A 13 12.76 2.84 -3.82
CA CYS A 13 11.35 3.18 -3.90
C CYS A 13 10.53 2.05 -4.57
N PHE A 14 11.01 1.56 -5.72
CA PHE A 14 10.42 0.45 -6.45
C PHE A 14 10.30 -0.81 -5.58
N THR A 15 11.33 -1.19 -4.83
CA THR A 15 11.26 -2.35 -3.92
C THR A 15 10.15 -2.18 -2.88
N VAL A 16 10.02 -0.98 -2.29
CA VAL A 16 8.96 -0.72 -1.30
C VAL A 16 7.56 -0.79 -1.93
N LEU A 17 7.39 -0.19 -3.11
CA LEU A 17 6.13 -0.23 -3.86
C LEU A 17 5.75 -1.67 -4.27
N ALA A 18 6.70 -2.42 -4.84
CA ALA A 18 6.50 -3.80 -5.24
C ALA A 18 6.14 -4.70 -4.05
N ARG A 19 6.72 -4.47 -2.87
CA ARG A 19 6.35 -5.19 -1.64
C ARG A 19 4.93 -4.90 -1.16
N GLY A 20 4.44 -3.68 -1.33
CA GLY A 20 3.07 -3.31 -1.01
C GLY A 20 2.07 -3.87 -2.01
N PHE A 21 2.44 -3.93 -3.29
CA PHE A 21 1.59 -4.32 -4.41
C PHE A 21 1.44 -5.84 -4.63
N LEU A 22 2.55 -6.58 -4.59
CA LEU A 22 2.59 -8.03 -4.91
C LEU A 22 1.65 -8.93 -4.08
N PRO A 23 1.40 -8.66 -2.79
CA PRO A 23 0.47 -9.46 -2.00
C PRO A 23 -0.95 -9.39 -2.54
N TYR A 24 -1.40 -8.21 -2.97
CA TYR A 24 -2.74 -8.02 -3.50
C TYR A 24 -2.93 -8.61 -4.91
N LEU A 25 -1.86 -8.68 -5.70
CA LEU A 25 -1.85 -9.37 -6.99
C LEU A 25 -1.99 -10.89 -6.84
N ARG A 26 -1.39 -11.50 -5.81
CA ARG A 26 -1.49 -12.95 -5.62
C ARG A 26 -2.90 -13.37 -5.19
N GLU A 27 -3.65 -12.48 -4.53
CA GLU A 27 -5.05 -12.70 -4.18
C GLU A 27 -6.01 -12.69 -5.39
N SER A 28 -5.56 -12.23 -6.57
CA SER A 28 -6.31 -12.37 -7.82
C SER A 28 -6.01 -13.66 -8.60
N MET A 29 -5.03 -14.48 -8.16
CA MET A 29 -4.49 -15.60 -8.95
C MET A 29 -4.71 -17.01 -8.39
N GLY A 30 -5.41 -17.22 -7.26
CA GLY A 30 -5.70 -18.60 -6.84
C GLY A 30 -6.60 -18.75 -5.61
N PRO A 31 -7.45 -19.80 -5.58
CA PRO A 31 -8.45 -20.02 -4.52
C PRO A 31 -7.85 -20.47 -3.17
N ASP A 32 -6.63 -21.02 -3.15
CA ASP A 32 -6.06 -21.66 -1.96
C ASP A 32 -5.23 -20.73 -1.05
N LEU A 33 -5.04 -19.48 -1.47
CA LEU A 33 -4.16 -18.50 -0.82
C LEU A 33 -4.85 -17.17 -0.52
N ALA A 34 -6.11 -17.04 -0.91
CA ALA A 34 -6.93 -15.92 -0.48
C ALA A 34 -7.21 -16.09 1.02
N LEU A 35 -6.80 -15.13 1.85
CA LEU A 35 -7.73 -14.68 2.89
C LEU A 35 -9.07 -14.55 2.17
N PRO A 36 -10.19 -15.11 2.63
CA PRO A 36 -11.33 -15.34 1.74
C PRO A 36 -11.72 -13.97 1.22
N TRP A 37 -11.31 -13.62 -0.01
CA TRP A 37 -11.58 -12.31 -0.58
C TRP A 37 -13.08 -12.18 -0.56
N GLN A 38 -13.79 -13.28 -0.83
CA GLN A 38 -15.19 -13.51 -0.55
C GLN A 38 -15.72 -12.96 0.79
N ASP A 39 -15.01 -13.10 1.91
CA ASP A 39 -15.42 -12.67 3.26
C ASP A 39 -15.15 -11.18 3.54
N LEU A 40 -14.38 -10.49 2.70
CA LEU A 40 -14.23 -9.04 2.81
C LEU A 40 -15.55 -8.36 2.41
N SER A 41 -15.92 -7.32 3.15
CA SER A 41 -17.09 -6.52 2.81
C SER A 41 -16.92 -5.84 1.45
N PRO A 42 -17.99 -5.66 0.65
CA PRO A 42 -17.90 -5.12 -0.70
C PRO A 42 -17.16 -3.78 -0.83
N ASP A 43 -17.30 -2.92 0.17
CA ASP A 43 -16.64 -1.63 0.24
C ASP A 43 -15.16 -1.70 0.67
N LEU A 44 -14.78 -2.67 1.50
CA LEU A 44 -13.35 -2.96 1.75
C LEU A 44 -12.68 -3.50 0.49
N LYS A 45 -13.34 -4.40 -0.24
CA LYS A 45 -12.87 -4.87 -1.55
C LYS A 45 -12.65 -3.71 -2.52
N ALA A 46 -13.62 -2.79 -2.61
CA ALA A 46 -13.51 -1.62 -3.47
C ALA A 46 -12.35 -0.70 -3.06
N LEU A 47 -12.18 -0.47 -1.76
CA LEU A 47 -11.08 0.33 -1.22
C LEU A 47 -9.70 -0.29 -1.55
N LEU A 48 -9.55 -1.60 -1.34
CA LEU A 48 -8.32 -2.32 -1.65
C LEU A 48 -8.08 -2.39 -3.15
N ALA A 49 -9.09 -2.68 -3.97
CA ALA A 49 -8.96 -2.75 -5.43
C ALA A 49 -8.53 -1.42 -6.06
N ASN A 50 -8.98 -0.28 -5.50
CA ASN A 50 -8.50 1.03 -5.93
C ASN A 50 -7.04 1.24 -5.53
N ALA A 51 -6.65 0.86 -4.31
CA ALA A 51 -5.26 0.97 -3.86
C ALA A 51 -4.29 0.11 -4.68
N ILE A 52 -4.72 -1.08 -5.12
CA ILE A 52 -3.94 -1.94 -6.03
C ILE A 52 -3.64 -1.20 -7.34
N ARG A 53 -4.66 -0.58 -7.94
CA ARG A 53 -4.51 0.18 -9.19
C ARG A 53 -3.63 1.42 -9.02
N GLU A 54 -3.75 2.11 -7.89
CA GLU A 54 -2.87 3.24 -7.53
C GLU A 54 -1.41 2.76 -7.40
N ASP A 55 -1.17 1.69 -6.65
CA ASP A 55 0.18 1.14 -6.45
C ASP A 55 0.78 0.59 -7.76
N GLU A 56 -0.02 -0.04 -8.63
CA GLU A 56 0.43 -0.46 -9.98
C GLU A 56 0.90 0.74 -10.79
N SER A 57 0.12 1.82 -10.82
CA SER A 57 0.50 3.05 -11.50
C SER A 57 1.79 3.65 -10.93
N HIS A 58 1.97 3.63 -9.60
CA HIS A 58 3.19 4.12 -8.96
C HIS A 58 4.41 3.27 -9.30
N VAL A 59 4.25 1.94 -9.35
CA VAL A 59 5.31 1.02 -9.74
C VAL A 59 5.76 1.32 -11.17
N LEU A 60 4.83 1.40 -12.11
CA LEU A 60 5.13 1.68 -13.52
C LEU A 60 5.84 3.03 -13.68
N GLU A 61 5.37 4.07 -12.99
CA GLU A 61 5.98 5.39 -13.06
C GLU A 61 7.41 5.42 -12.50
N VAL A 62 7.68 4.70 -11.40
CA VAL A 62 9.06 4.60 -10.88
C VAL A 62 9.96 3.80 -11.83
N LEU A 63 9.44 2.76 -12.48
CA LEU A 63 10.17 2.00 -13.51
C LEU A 63 10.52 2.88 -14.71
N ASP A 64 9.59 3.69 -15.20
CA ASP A 64 9.83 4.64 -16.28
C ASP A 64 10.92 5.64 -15.90
N ARG A 65 10.93 6.14 -14.65
CA ARG A 65 12.02 7.02 -14.17
C ARG A 65 13.38 6.34 -14.10
N ILE A 66 13.42 5.04 -13.78
CA ILE A 66 14.67 4.27 -13.78
C ILE A 66 15.20 4.14 -15.20
N GLU A 67 14.31 3.82 -16.16
CA GLU A 67 14.66 3.68 -17.58
C GLU A 67 15.09 5.00 -18.21
N GLU A 68 14.40 6.12 -17.91
CA GLU A 68 14.78 7.47 -18.35
C GLU A 68 16.22 7.85 -17.94
N LEU A 69 16.71 7.30 -16.82
CA LEU A 69 18.07 7.52 -16.33
C LEU A 69 19.09 6.51 -16.89
N GLY A 70 18.67 5.60 -17.77
CA GLY A 70 19.49 4.50 -18.30
C GLY A 70 19.78 3.41 -17.27
N GLY A 71 19.02 3.37 -16.17
CA GLY A 71 19.13 2.36 -15.12
C GLY A 71 18.41 1.05 -15.50
N LYS A 72 18.65 0.01 -14.71
CA LYS A 72 17.87 -1.23 -14.76
C LYS A 72 17.06 -1.37 -13.47
N PRO A 73 15.78 -1.75 -13.56
CA PRO A 73 14.99 -2.08 -12.39
C PRO A 73 15.60 -3.25 -11.63
N GLU A 74 15.81 -3.06 -10.33
CA GLU A 74 16.36 -4.06 -9.44
C GLU A 74 15.50 -4.15 -8.17
N LEU A 75 14.98 -5.34 -7.90
CA LEU A 75 14.41 -5.66 -6.61
C LEU A 75 15.56 -5.98 -5.66
N SER A 76 15.79 -5.13 -4.67
CA SER A 76 16.74 -5.50 -3.62
C SER A 76 16.22 -6.75 -2.90
N ALA A 77 17.12 -7.71 -2.66
CA ALA A 77 16.82 -8.93 -1.91
C ALA A 77 16.58 -8.61 -0.43
N GLY A 78 15.50 -7.90 -0.14
CA GLY A 78 14.89 -7.83 1.17
C GLY A 78 13.87 -8.95 1.25
N ASN A 79 13.80 -9.64 2.40
CA ASN A 79 12.76 -10.62 2.66
C ASN A 79 11.42 -10.10 2.12
N PHE A 80 10.72 -10.93 1.35
CA PHE A 80 9.29 -10.81 1.10
C PHE A 80 8.57 -11.64 2.17
N PRO A 81 8.62 -11.31 3.48
CA PRO A 81 8.05 -12.15 4.54
C PRO A 81 6.51 -12.15 4.51
N PHE A 82 5.91 -11.49 3.52
CA PHE A 82 4.53 -11.07 3.54
C PHE A 82 3.58 -12.14 3.00
N LEU A 83 4.08 -13.09 2.21
CA LEU A 83 3.25 -14.19 1.73
C LEU A 83 2.79 -15.07 2.91
N ASP A 84 3.69 -15.48 3.80
CA ASP A 84 3.34 -16.39 4.90
C ASP A 84 2.39 -15.81 5.97
N PHE A 85 2.29 -14.48 6.08
CA PHE A 85 1.51 -13.82 7.13
C PHE A 85 0.01 -13.68 6.78
N TYR A 86 -0.31 -13.51 5.50
CA TYR A 86 -1.71 -13.39 5.04
C TYR A 86 -2.48 -14.71 5.11
N PHE A 87 -1.78 -15.84 5.05
CA PHE A 87 -2.42 -17.17 5.00
C PHE A 87 -2.96 -17.67 6.34
N ASN A 88 -2.68 -17.01 7.47
CA ASN A 88 -2.85 -17.62 8.79
C ASN A 88 -3.78 -16.91 9.79
N TYR A 89 -4.41 -15.77 9.49
CA TYR A 89 -5.23 -15.08 10.51
C TYR A 89 -6.55 -14.48 9.99
N VAL A 90 -7.63 -14.91 10.65
CA VAL A 90 -9.04 -14.67 10.35
C VAL A 90 -9.58 -13.62 11.31
N GLU A 91 -9.51 -12.34 10.95
CA GLU A 91 -10.41 -11.29 11.47
C GLU A 91 -10.20 -9.99 10.68
N ALA A 92 -11.26 -9.43 10.09
CA ALA A 92 -11.18 -8.19 9.29
C ALA A 92 -10.61 -7.00 10.08
N ASP A 93 -10.83 -6.96 11.40
CA ASP A 93 -10.29 -5.94 12.31
C ASP A 93 -8.80 -6.17 12.64
N TYR A 94 -8.36 -7.43 12.65
CA TYR A 94 -6.95 -7.82 12.78
C TYR A 94 -6.16 -7.43 11.52
N LEU A 95 -6.73 -7.69 10.35
CA LEU A 95 -6.18 -7.25 9.06
C LEU A 95 -6.06 -5.73 8.99
N ALA A 96 -7.08 -4.98 9.40
CA ALA A 96 -7.01 -3.52 9.40
C ALA A 96 -5.94 -2.97 10.38
N ARG A 97 -5.75 -3.59 11.55
CA ARG A 97 -4.69 -3.20 12.51
C ARG A 97 -3.29 -3.47 11.98
N ILE A 98 -3.07 -4.63 11.38
CA ILE A 98 -1.74 -5.03 10.89
C ILE A 98 -1.42 -4.34 9.57
N ALA A 99 -2.41 -4.22 8.68
CA ALA A 99 -2.31 -3.40 7.50
C ALA A 99 -1.93 -1.97 7.87
N ARG A 100 -2.53 -1.35 8.91
CA ARG A 100 -2.16 0.00 9.35
C ARG A 100 -0.68 0.10 9.75
N GLY A 101 -0.25 -0.71 10.72
CA GLY A 101 1.13 -0.63 11.23
C GLY A 101 2.16 -0.89 10.13
N ARG A 102 1.84 -1.76 9.19
CA ARG A 102 2.73 -2.09 8.07
C ARG A 102 2.69 -1.05 6.95
N LEU A 103 1.51 -0.54 6.57
CA LEU A 103 1.37 0.54 5.59
C LEU A 103 2.09 1.81 6.06
N GLN A 104 2.06 2.10 7.37
CA GLN A 104 2.85 3.19 7.96
C GLN A 104 4.36 2.90 7.89
N ALA A 105 4.79 1.66 8.15
CA ALA A 105 6.20 1.28 8.02
C ALA A 105 6.70 1.29 6.57
N ASP A 106 5.86 0.89 5.62
CA ASP A 106 6.16 0.92 4.19
C ASP A 106 6.17 2.37 3.68
N LEU A 107 5.23 3.23 4.12
CA LEU A 107 5.27 4.67 3.85
C LEU A 107 6.55 5.30 4.40
N ALA A 108 6.92 5.03 5.65
CA ALA A 108 8.17 5.53 6.23
C ALA A 108 9.41 5.02 5.47
N SER A 109 9.39 3.77 5.01
CA SER A 109 10.46 3.19 4.19
C SER A 109 10.54 3.85 2.82
N PHE A 110 9.39 4.16 2.21
CA PHE A 110 9.29 4.88 0.96
C PHE A 110 9.81 6.32 1.11
N GLU A 111 9.34 7.06 2.11
CA GLU A 111 9.79 8.42 2.40
C GLU A 111 11.31 8.47 2.65
N LYS A 112 11.86 7.49 3.37
CA LYS A 112 13.31 7.37 3.57
C LYS A 112 14.06 7.12 2.25
N ALA A 113 13.52 6.29 1.36
CA ALA A 113 14.11 6.03 0.05
C ALA A 113 14.01 7.25 -0.88
N ALA A 114 12.90 7.99 -0.78
CA ALA A 114 12.55 9.15 -1.58
C ALA A 114 13.24 10.45 -1.12
N ALA A 115 13.57 10.59 0.16
CA ALA A 115 14.11 11.83 0.72
C ALA A 115 15.33 12.40 -0.05
N PRO A 116 16.28 11.59 -0.52
CA PRO A 116 17.39 12.11 -1.32
C PRO A 116 16.95 12.67 -2.69
N LEU A 117 15.87 12.12 -3.27
CA LEU A 117 15.33 12.54 -4.57
C LEU A 117 14.57 13.87 -4.50
N ALA A 118 14.20 14.36 -3.31
CA ALA A 118 13.41 15.59 -3.13
C ALA A 118 14.08 16.85 -3.69
N THR A 119 15.41 16.85 -3.84
CA THR A 119 16.17 17.98 -4.41
C THR A 119 16.22 17.99 -5.93
N ASP A 120 15.75 16.92 -6.58
CA ASP A 120 15.64 16.80 -8.03
C ASP A 120 14.22 17.21 -8.43
N SER A 121 14.05 18.19 -9.33
CA SER A 121 12.72 18.77 -9.58
C SER A 121 11.71 17.73 -10.07
N LYS A 122 12.07 16.93 -11.08
CA LYS A 122 11.16 15.94 -11.69
C LYS A 122 10.99 14.71 -10.81
N LEU A 123 12.08 14.17 -10.25
CA LEU A 123 12.02 12.97 -9.42
C LEU A 123 11.41 13.27 -8.05
N GLY A 124 11.73 14.44 -7.48
CA GLY A 124 11.20 14.93 -6.21
C GLY A 124 9.69 15.11 -6.27
N GLU A 125 9.15 15.74 -7.31
CA GLU A 125 7.70 15.84 -7.53
C GLU A 125 7.03 14.47 -7.63
N THR A 126 7.63 13.55 -8.40
CA THR A 126 7.13 12.18 -8.58
C THR A 126 7.01 11.46 -7.24
N VAL A 127 8.11 11.40 -6.46
CA VAL A 127 8.11 10.65 -5.20
C VAL A 127 7.32 11.36 -4.10
N ALA A 128 7.26 12.69 -4.08
CA ALA A 128 6.45 13.43 -3.12
C ALA A 128 4.95 13.16 -3.32
N ARG A 129 4.49 13.14 -4.59
CA ARG A 129 3.11 12.81 -4.92
C ARG A 129 2.75 11.39 -4.51
N ILE A 130 3.60 10.40 -4.84
CA ILE A 130 3.37 9.00 -4.46
C ILE A 130 3.29 8.86 -2.93
N ALA A 131 4.18 9.50 -2.18
CA ALA A 131 4.13 9.49 -0.71
C ALA A 131 2.82 10.09 -0.17
N ALA A 132 2.37 11.22 -0.74
CA ALA A 132 1.12 11.86 -0.35
C ALA A 132 -0.10 10.97 -0.63
N GLU A 133 -0.14 10.31 -1.79
CA GLU A 133 -1.22 9.38 -2.16
C GLU A 133 -1.26 8.14 -1.25
N LYS A 134 -0.09 7.56 -0.93
CA LYS A 134 -0.01 6.46 0.05
C LYS A 134 -0.45 6.89 1.44
N LYS A 135 -0.08 8.09 1.88
CA LYS A 135 -0.56 8.65 3.15
C LYS A 135 -2.07 8.85 3.16
N ALA A 136 -2.63 9.37 2.06
CA ALA A 136 -4.07 9.52 1.90
C ALA A 136 -4.79 8.16 1.96
N PHE A 137 -4.22 7.11 1.36
CA PHE A 137 -4.77 5.76 1.46
C PHE A 137 -4.82 5.24 2.92
N VAL A 138 -3.74 5.44 3.70
CA VAL A 138 -3.73 5.08 5.13
C VAL A 138 -4.88 5.76 5.87
N HIS A 139 -5.12 7.05 5.62
CA HIS A 139 -6.25 7.77 6.21
C HIS A 139 -7.62 7.22 5.75
N ARG A 140 -7.79 6.91 4.46
CA ARG A 140 -9.04 6.30 3.95
C ARG A 140 -9.33 4.95 4.63
N LEU A 141 -8.30 4.16 4.89
CA LEU A 141 -8.43 2.87 5.60
C LEU A 141 -8.80 3.09 7.08
N GLU A 142 -8.21 4.09 7.73
CA GLU A 142 -8.56 4.47 9.10
C GLU A 142 -10.02 4.96 9.20
N ASP A 143 -10.45 5.81 8.28
CA ASP A 143 -11.83 6.31 8.21
C ASP A 143 -12.83 5.18 7.97
N TRP A 144 -12.51 4.26 7.04
CA TRP A 144 -13.31 3.07 6.78
C TRP A 144 -13.51 2.24 8.05
N ARG A 145 -12.44 2.06 8.84
CA ARG A 145 -12.48 1.33 10.11
C ARG A 145 -13.28 2.08 11.18
N ALA A 146 -13.05 3.38 11.33
CA ALA A 146 -13.74 4.20 12.33
C ALA A 146 -15.26 4.18 12.14
N LYS A 147 -15.73 4.23 10.88
CA LYS A 147 -17.16 4.14 10.54
C LYS A 147 -17.81 2.82 10.93
N ARG A 148 -17.04 1.74 11.06
CA ARG A 148 -17.51 0.39 11.44
C ARG A 148 -17.36 0.07 12.91
N ALA A 149 -16.34 0.65 13.55
CA ALA A 149 -16.15 0.55 15.00
C ALA A 149 -17.15 1.41 15.78
N ALA A 150 -17.82 2.37 15.13
CA ALA A 150 -18.91 3.11 15.72
C ALA A 150 -20.04 2.12 16.09
N PRO A 151 -20.44 2.02 17.38
CA PRO A 151 -21.60 1.22 17.73
C PRO A 151 -22.79 1.74 16.95
N ALA A 152 -23.61 0.83 16.40
CA ALA A 152 -24.91 1.19 15.87
C ALA A 152 -25.61 2.01 16.95
N ALA A 153 -25.76 3.33 16.74
CA ALA A 153 -26.43 4.19 17.68
C ALA A 153 -27.78 3.55 17.95
N ALA A 154 -28.02 3.15 19.20
CA ALA A 154 -29.24 2.47 19.60
C ALA A 154 -30.43 3.24 19.04
N ALA A 155 -31.24 2.57 18.22
CA ALA A 155 -32.47 3.15 17.72
C ALA A 155 -33.25 3.70 18.93
N PRO A 156 -33.69 4.97 18.91
CA PRO A 156 -34.45 5.52 20.02
C PRO A 156 -35.69 4.65 20.22
N GLY A 157 -35.81 4.10 21.43
CA GLY A 157 -36.78 3.07 21.76
C GLY A 157 -38.19 3.46 21.35
N THR A 158 -38.87 2.52 20.69
CA THR A 158 -40.33 2.44 20.67
C THR A 158 -40.83 2.47 22.12
N ALA A 159 -41.26 3.64 22.58
CA ALA A 159 -42.08 3.75 23.76
C ALA A 159 -43.40 3.01 23.48
N VAL A 160 -43.52 1.82 24.03
CA VAL A 160 -44.79 1.08 24.09
C VAL A 160 -45.72 1.87 25.01
N LYS A 161 -46.87 2.29 24.48
CA LYS A 161 -48.00 2.75 25.27
C LYS A 161 -48.84 1.57 25.70
#